data_AF-A0A919TA84-F1
#
_entry.id   AF-A0A919TA84-F1
#
_cell.length_a   1.000
_cell.length_b   1.000
_cell.length_c   1.000
_cell.angle_alpha   90.00
_cell.angle_beta   90.00
_cell.angle_gamma   90.00
#
_symmetry.space_group_name_H-M   'P 1'
#
loop_
_entity.id
_entity.type
_entity.pdbx_description
1 polymer ?
#
loop_
_entity_poly.entity_id
_entity_poly.type
_entity_poly.pdbx_seq_one_letter_code
_entity_poly.pdbx_strand_id
1 'polypeptide(L)'
;MSVLILRSVPGRSEPSSLPPPEPAFTLPGVTSGPQIPVSLLPSTPTDSPARSADVEKASKTVPPGDPTADPQPTTAPPGVTGTYRVLNSYPDSFIGEVLIRNDTGAGRSWTVSLRYPGTLVTSWLESLPQPTLVQRGTSYTWTSSVPLAAGSTGSLRFHFQLSGSAGPEGCTVNGSACG
;
A
#
# COMPACT_ATOMS: atom_id res chain seq x y z
N MET A 1 48.85 33.32 -1.63
CA MET A 1 48.29 34.48 -0.89
C MET A 1 46.79 34.45 -1.05
N SER A 2 46.08 34.10 0.02
CA SER A 2 44.63 34.16 0.15
C SER A 2 44.19 35.61 0.38
N VAL A 3 42.99 35.99 -0.10
CA VAL A 3 42.07 36.86 0.67
C VAL A 3 40.62 36.42 0.39
N LEU A 4 39.97 35.99 1.47
CA LEU A 4 38.54 35.73 1.62
C LEU A 4 37.89 37.05 2.07
N ILE A 5 36.78 37.50 1.47
CA ILE A 5 35.98 38.61 2.04
C ILE A 5 34.55 38.12 2.26
N LEU A 6 34.24 37.84 3.54
CA LEU A 6 32.88 37.68 4.04
C LEU A 6 32.19 39.04 4.04
N ARG A 7 30.95 39.10 3.53
CA ARG A 7 30.03 40.21 3.79
C ARG A 7 29.01 39.77 4.83
N SER A 8 29.19 40.28 6.05
CA SER A 8 28.26 40.18 7.16
C SER A 8 27.06 41.11 6.93
N VAL A 9 25.85 40.60 7.13
CA VAL A 9 24.62 41.39 7.19
C VAL A 9 24.23 41.55 8.67
N PRO A 10 24.22 42.76 9.25
CA PRO A 10 23.63 42.99 10.56
C PRO A 10 22.22 43.58 10.40
N GLY A 11 21.25 43.00 11.11
CA GLY A 11 20.03 43.71 11.49
C GLY A 11 18.71 43.05 11.10
N ARG A 12 18.20 42.18 11.96
CA ARG A 12 16.80 42.23 12.35
C ARG A 12 16.66 41.73 13.80
N SER A 13 16.67 42.70 14.72
CA SER A 13 16.17 42.49 16.06
C SER A 13 14.66 42.30 15.96
N GLU A 14 14.16 41.11 16.28
CA GLU A 14 12.75 40.90 16.55
C GLU A 14 12.62 40.54 18.04
N PRO A 15 11.89 41.32 18.85
CA PRO A 15 11.74 41.06 20.27
C PRO A 15 10.89 39.80 20.52
N SER A 16 11.27 39.06 21.56
CA SER A 16 10.49 37.99 22.19
C SER A 16 8.99 38.25 22.23
N SER A 17 8.20 37.27 21.82
CA SER A 17 6.88 37.04 22.40
C SER A 17 6.72 35.55 22.69
N LEU A 18 6.86 35.22 23.97
CA LEU A 18 6.53 33.92 24.56
C LEU A 18 5.00 33.76 24.64
N PRO A 19 4.49 32.52 24.74
CA PRO A 19 3.17 32.11 24.23
C PRO A 19 1.98 32.50 25.14
N PRO A 20 0.75 32.62 24.59
CA PRO A 20 -0.45 32.62 25.41
C PRO A 20 -0.74 31.20 25.97
N PRO A 21 -1.16 31.07 27.25
CA PRO A 21 -1.48 29.80 27.88
C PRO A 21 -2.74 29.14 27.31
N GLU A 22 -2.71 27.81 27.25
CA GLU A 22 -3.77 26.92 26.79
C GLU A 22 -5.06 27.05 27.62
N PRO A 23 -6.27 26.94 27.02
CA PRO A 23 -7.47 26.68 27.79
C PRO A 23 -7.47 25.24 28.32
N ALA A 24 -7.44 25.12 29.65
CA ALA A 24 -7.64 23.88 30.37
C ALA A 24 -9.05 23.31 30.08
N PHE A 25 -9.12 22.18 29.37
CA PHE A 25 -10.32 21.35 29.35
C PHE A 25 -10.26 20.35 30.50
N THR A 26 -10.87 20.73 31.62
CA THR A 26 -11.18 19.87 32.75
C THR A 26 -12.35 18.95 32.35
N LEU A 27 -12.10 17.66 32.11
CA LEU A 27 -13.15 16.65 32.08
C LEU A 27 -13.09 15.83 33.39
N PRO A 28 -14.19 15.79 34.16
CA PRO A 28 -14.28 14.97 35.35
C PRO A 28 -14.55 13.50 34.99
N GLY A 29 -13.84 12.60 35.69
CA GLY A 29 -14.48 11.44 36.33
C GLY A 29 -14.74 10.19 35.49
N VAL A 30 -13.94 9.15 35.80
CA VAL A 30 -14.33 7.74 36.05
C VAL A 30 -15.49 7.12 35.26
N THR A 31 -15.20 6.04 34.53
CA THR A 31 -15.74 4.71 34.89
C THR A 31 -14.75 3.61 34.50
N SER A 32 -14.38 2.78 35.48
CA SER A 32 -13.77 1.47 35.27
C SER A 32 -14.85 0.51 34.77
N GLY A 33 -14.68 -0.04 33.57
CA GLY A 33 -15.49 -1.12 33.03
C GLY A 33 -14.82 -2.49 33.25
N PRO A 34 -15.55 -3.54 33.66
CA PRO A 34 -14.98 -4.85 34.01
C PRO A 34 -14.27 -5.56 32.86
N GLN A 35 -13.16 -6.22 33.21
CA GLN A 35 -12.46 -7.17 32.37
C GLN A 35 -13.36 -8.35 32.02
N ILE A 36 -13.48 -8.66 30.74
CA ILE A 36 -14.05 -9.93 30.27
C ILE A 36 -12.88 -10.78 29.75
N PRO A 37 -12.45 -11.84 30.45
CA PRO A 37 -11.61 -12.85 29.85
C PRO A 37 -12.50 -13.73 28.96
N VAL A 38 -12.34 -13.66 27.64
CA VAL A 38 -12.99 -14.63 26.74
C VAL A 38 -11.95 -15.66 26.31
N SER A 39 -12.22 -16.90 26.72
CA SER A 39 -11.40 -18.09 26.59
C SER A 39 -10.80 -18.32 25.21
N LEU A 40 -9.53 -18.72 25.25
CA LEU A 40 -8.85 -19.51 24.23
C LEU A 40 -9.58 -20.84 24.04
N LEU A 41 -9.99 -21.17 22.81
CA LEU A 41 -10.03 -22.57 22.36
C LEU A 41 -9.50 -22.67 20.92
N PRO A 42 -8.48 -23.51 20.68
CA PRO A 42 -8.06 -23.91 19.35
C PRO A 42 -8.99 -25.00 18.80
N SER A 43 -9.27 -24.99 17.49
CA SER A 43 -10.00 -26.08 16.83
C SER A 43 -9.38 -26.40 15.48
N THR A 44 -8.45 -27.34 15.49
CA THR A 44 -8.10 -28.29 14.42
C THR A 44 -7.49 -29.52 15.13
N PRO A 45 -7.42 -30.73 14.54
CA PRO A 45 -7.96 -31.24 13.28
C PRO A 45 -8.90 -32.46 13.49
N THR A 46 -9.59 -32.92 12.45
CA THR A 46 -10.08 -34.31 12.42
C THR A 46 -9.61 -34.95 11.13
N ASP A 47 -8.80 -35.99 11.35
CA ASP A 47 -8.15 -36.85 10.38
C ASP A 47 -8.99 -38.13 10.19
N SER A 48 -8.94 -38.67 8.97
CA SER A 48 -9.15 -40.09 8.60
C SER A 48 -10.58 -40.70 8.54
N PRO A 49 -10.81 -41.83 7.79
CA PRO A 49 -9.94 -42.52 6.81
C PRO A 49 -10.61 -43.03 5.49
N ALA A 50 -9.73 -43.29 4.51
CA ALA A 50 -9.61 -44.44 3.58
C ALA A 50 -10.75 -44.96 2.64
N ARG A 51 -10.34 -45.03 1.36
CA ARG A 51 -10.52 -46.10 0.33
C ARG A 51 -11.92 -46.63 -0.01
N SER A 52 -12.25 -46.53 -1.29
CA SER A 52 -12.48 -47.72 -2.12
C SER A 52 -12.02 -47.47 -3.55
N ALA A 53 -11.18 -48.36 -4.03
CA ALA A 53 -10.93 -48.55 -5.46
C ALA A 53 -12.09 -49.39 -5.99
N ASP A 54 -12.64 -49.04 -7.14
CA ASP A 54 -13.07 -50.04 -8.10
C ASP A 54 -12.96 -49.50 -9.52
N VAL A 55 -12.61 -50.42 -10.40
CA VAL A 55 -12.20 -50.23 -11.78
C VAL A 55 -13.43 -50.49 -12.63
N GLU A 56 -13.86 -49.54 -13.46
CA GLU A 56 -14.60 -49.95 -14.65
C GLU A 56 -14.23 -49.15 -15.89
N LYS A 57 -13.83 -49.94 -16.88
CA LYS A 57 -13.24 -49.59 -18.16
C LYS A 57 -14.39 -49.54 -19.16
N ALA A 58 -14.72 -48.37 -19.69
CA ALA A 58 -15.59 -48.29 -20.86
C ALA A 58 -15.16 -47.13 -21.76
N SER A 59 -14.42 -47.49 -22.81
CA SER A 59 -14.09 -46.62 -23.93
C SER A 59 -15.34 -46.01 -24.54
N LYS A 60 -15.40 -44.70 -24.64
CA LYS A 60 -16.31 -44.01 -25.55
C LYS A 60 -15.53 -43.00 -26.39
N THR A 61 -15.49 -43.31 -27.67
CA THR A 61 -15.00 -42.53 -28.81
C THR A 61 -15.39 -41.05 -28.69
N VAL A 62 -14.40 -40.16 -28.63
CA VAL A 62 -14.57 -38.70 -28.71
C VAL A 62 -14.24 -38.25 -30.15
N PRO A 63 -15.13 -37.52 -30.83
CA PRO A 63 -14.88 -36.97 -32.17
C PRO A 63 -13.87 -35.81 -32.10
N PRO A 64 -13.13 -35.51 -33.19
CA PRO A 64 -12.22 -34.38 -33.24
C PRO A 64 -13.00 -33.08 -33.48
N GLY A 65 -12.82 -32.09 -32.60
CA GLY A 65 -13.40 -30.76 -32.75
C GLY A 65 -12.79 -29.76 -31.78
N ASP A 66 -11.87 -28.94 -32.29
CA ASP A 66 -11.39 -27.66 -31.75
C ASP A 66 -12.53 -26.69 -31.34
N PRO A 67 -12.30 -25.62 -30.54
CA PRO A 67 -11.01 -25.03 -30.17
C PRO A 67 -10.78 -24.84 -28.65
N THR A 68 -9.49 -24.72 -28.29
CA THR A 68 -8.98 -24.19 -27.02
C THR A 68 -9.74 -22.94 -26.59
N ALA A 69 -10.55 -23.05 -25.54
CA ALA A 69 -11.06 -21.90 -24.82
C ALA A 69 -9.88 -21.25 -24.07
N ASP A 70 -9.56 -20.02 -24.46
CA ASP A 70 -8.65 -19.14 -23.75
C ASP A 70 -9.10 -19.03 -22.28
N PRO A 71 -8.21 -19.13 -21.27
CA PRO A 71 -8.58 -18.91 -19.88
C PRO A 71 -9.07 -17.47 -19.70
N GLN A 72 -10.39 -17.28 -19.64
CA GLN A 72 -10.97 -15.98 -19.31
C GLN A 72 -10.39 -15.52 -17.95
N PRO A 73 -9.82 -14.31 -17.84
CA PRO A 73 -9.33 -13.81 -16.57
C PRO A 73 -10.47 -13.79 -15.57
N THR A 74 -10.40 -14.60 -14.52
CA THR A 74 -11.34 -14.54 -13.42
C THR A 74 -11.22 -13.15 -12.80
N THR A 75 -12.24 -12.30 -12.97
CA THR A 75 -12.31 -10.98 -12.34
C THR A 75 -12.04 -11.14 -10.86
N ALA A 76 -10.95 -10.55 -10.37
CA ALA A 76 -10.62 -10.58 -8.95
C ALA A 76 -11.82 -10.05 -8.13
N PRO A 77 -12.13 -10.67 -6.97
CA PRO A 77 -13.22 -10.20 -6.12
C PRO A 77 -13.10 -8.70 -5.81
N PRO A 78 -14.23 -7.99 -5.61
CA PRO A 78 -14.19 -6.58 -5.25
C PRO A 78 -13.40 -6.40 -3.95
N GLY A 79 -12.29 -5.70 -4.07
CA GLY A 79 -11.32 -5.47 -3.00
C GLY A 79 -10.76 -4.07 -3.09
N VAL A 80 -9.52 -3.92 -2.60
CA VAL A 80 -8.74 -2.71 -2.86
C VAL A 80 -7.89 -2.95 -4.09
N THR A 81 -8.04 -2.13 -5.12
CA THR A 81 -7.29 -2.21 -6.38
C THR A 81 -6.31 -1.05 -6.50
N GLY A 82 -5.33 -1.22 -7.39
CA GLY A 82 -4.34 -0.19 -7.71
C GLY A 82 -4.22 0.05 -9.20
N THR A 83 -3.99 1.30 -9.59
CA THR A 83 -3.59 1.67 -10.95
C THR A 83 -2.30 2.46 -10.88
N TYR A 84 -1.26 2.02 -11.58
CA TYR A 84 0.03 2.72 -11.61
C TYR A 84 0.11 3.64 -12.83
N ARG A 85 0.65 4.83 -12.63
CA ARG A 85 1.00 5.74 -13.73
C ARG A 85 2.19 6.62 -13.40
N VAL A 86 2.90 7.06 -14.43
CA VAL A 86 3.88 8.16 -14.33
C VAL A 86 3.15 9.47 -14.58
N LEU A 87 3.24 10.42 -13.65
CA LEU A 87 2.62 11.74 -13.74
C LEU A 87 3.54 12.74 -14.45
N ASN A 88 4.81 12.75 -14.05
CA ASN A 88 5.82 13.66 -14.59
C ASN A 88 7.13 12.90 -14.79
N SER A 89 7.82 13.20 -15.88
CA SER A 89 9.16 12.67 -16.16
C SER A 89 10.14 13.82 -16.32
N TYR A 90 11.35 13.62 -15.79
CA TYR A 90 12.49 14.50 -15.85
C TYR A 90 13.70 13.69 -16.36
N PRO A 91 14.83 14.31 -16.76
CA PRO A 91 15.96 13.59 -17.34
C PRO A 91 16.45 12.41 -16.48
N ASP A 92 16.57 12.60 -15.16
CA ASP A 92 17.10 11.60 -14.23
C ASP A 92 16.12 11.26 -13.09
N SER A 93 14.85 11.67 -13.20
CA SER A 93 13.84 11.34 -12.20
C SER A 93 12.42 11.35 -12.74
N PHE A 94 11.47 10.80 -11.99
CA PHE A 94 10.06 10.90 -12.34
C PHE A 94 9.19 10.93 -11.08
N ILE A 95 7.98 11.48 -11.22
CA ILE A 95 6.93 11.36 -10.22
C ILE A 95 5.95 10.31 -10.70
N GLY A 96 5.82 9.23 -9.92
CA GLY A 96 4.84 8.17 -10.14
C GLY A 96 3.68 8.30 -9.15
N GLU A 97 2.58 7.66 -9.51
CA GLU A 97 1.39 7.57 -8.69
C GLU A 97 0.82 6.16 -8.75
N VAL A 98 0.38 5.66 -7.61
CA VAL A 98 -0.54 4.53 -7.51
C VAL A 98 -1.86 5.06 -6.98
N LEU A 99 -2.89 4.98 -7.83
CA LEU A 99 -4.26 5.29 -7.46
C LEU A 99 -4.88 4.05 -6.81
N ILE A 100 -5.21 4.15 -5.53
CA ILE A 100 -5.72 3.06 -4.69
C ILE A 100 -7.22 3.25 -4.55
N ARG A 101 -8.03 2.28 -4.98
CA ARG A 101 -9.48 2.34 -4.93
C ARG A 101 -10.04 1.24 -4.05
N ASN A 102 -10.93 1.57 -3.12
CA ASN A 102 -11.66 0.60 -2.32
C ASN A 102 -13.09 0.47 -2.84
N ASP A 103 -13.37 -0.58 -3.60
CA ASP A 103 -14.69 -0.84 -4.18
C ASP A 103 -15.61 -1.65 -3.28
N THR A 104 -15.20 -1.89 -2.03
CA THR A 104 -16.00 -2.62 -1.06
C THR A 104 -16.95 -1.68 -0.30
N GLY A 105 -17.97 -2.27 0.33
CA GLY A 105 -18.92 -1.53 1.19
C GLY A 105 -18.40 -1.20 2.60
N ALA A 106 -17.12 -1.42 2.90
CA ALA A 106 -16.53 -1.18 4.21
C ALA A 106 -15.13 -0.55 4.10
N GLY A 107 -14.65 0.07 5.18
CA GLY A 107 -13.27 0.55 5.23
C GLY A 107 -12.27 -0.60 5.13
N ARG A 108 -11.21 -0.44 4.32
CA ARG A 108 -10.19 -1.47 4.09
C ARG A 108 -8.78 -0.90 4.21
N SER A 109 -7.94 -1.59 4.97
CA SER A 109 -6.50 -1.33 4.96
C SER A 109 -5.90 -1.70 3.60
N TRP A 110 -4.78 -1.06 3.27
CA TRP A 110 -4.10 -1.28 2.02
C TRP A 110 -2.58 -1.31 2.18
N THR A 111 -1.94 -2.07 1.30
CA THR A 111 -0.51 -2.18 1.17
C THR A 111 -0.15 -2.07 -0.29
N VAL A 112 0.67 -1.09 -0.66
CA VAL A 112 1.27 -0.96 -1.99
C VAL A 112 2.68 -1.53 -1.92
N SER A 113 3.03 -2.43 -2.84
CA SER A 113 4.40 -2.89 -3.03
C SER A 113 4.85 -2.56 -4.46
N LEU A 114 5.99 -1.87 -4.57
CA LEU A 114 6.60 -1.48 -5.84
C LEU A 114 8.02 -2.02 -5.89
N ARG A 115 8.40 -2.65 -7.01
CA ARG A 115 9.77 -3.05 -7.32
C ARG A 115 10.33 -2.10 -8.37
N TYR A 116 11.38 -1.38 -8.02
CA TYR A 116 12.00 -0.41 -8.89
C TYR A 116 13.50 -0.26 -8.56
N PRO A 117 14.40 -0.33 -9.56
CA PRO A 117 15.85 -0.30 -9.32
C PRO A 117 16.43 1.08 -9.00
N GLY A 118 15.62 2.15 -9.05
CA GLY A 118 16.08 3.50 -8.69
C GLY A 118 15.90 3.84 -7.22
N THR A 119 16.28 5.08 -6.88
CA THR A 119 16.31 5.56 -5.49
C THR A 119 15.10 6.41 -5.18
N LEU A 120 14.32 6.03 -4.17
CA LEU A 120 13.19 6.84 -3.69
C LEU A 120 13.72 8.12 -3.02
N VAL A 121 13.32 9.27 -3.54
CA VAL A 121 13.63 10.58 -2.95
C VAL A 121 12.59 10.94 -1.89
N THR A 122 11.31 10.78 -2.22
CA THR A 122 10.19 11.07 -1.31
C THR A 122 8.92 10.37 -1.76
N SER A 123 7.96 10.21 -0.84
CA SER A 123 6.62 9.69 -1.12
C SER A 123 5.58 10.35 -0.22
N TRP A 124 4.38 10.59 -0.73
CA TRP A 124 3.30 11.27 -0.01
C TRP A 124 1.91 10.81 -0.46
N LEU A 125 0.92 11.03 0.40
CA LEU A 125 -0.50 10.88 0.07
C LEU A 125 -1.15 12.25 -0.09
N GLU A 126 -1.99 12.42 -1.12
CA GLU A 126 -2.65 13.70 -1.41
C GLU A 126 -3.89 13.98 -0.54
N SER A 127 -4.46 12.97 0.14
CA SER A 127 -5.73 13.14 0.87
C SER A 127 -5.95 12.14 2.00
N LEU A 128 -4.88 11.50 2.47
CA LEU A 128 -4.94 10.44 3.47
C LEU A 128 -3.78 10.59 4.46
N PRO A 129 -3.94 10.10 5.71
CA PRO A 129 -2.85 10.00 6.65
C PRO A 129 -1.67 9.24 6.05
N GLN A 130 -0.46 9.78 6.25
CA GLN A 130 0.78 9.24 5.66
C GLN A 130 0.92 7.74 5.98
N PRO A 131 1.32 6.91 5.00
CA PRO A 131 1.52 5.49 5.22
C PRO A 131 2.91 5.24 5.81
N THR A 132 3.10 4.07 6.42
CA THR A 132 4.43 3.60 6.81
C THR A 132 5.14 3.03 5.58
N LEU A 133 6.37 3.46 5.32
CA LEU A 133 7.23 2.93 4.27
C LEU A 133 8.27 1.96 4.84
N VAL A 134 8.43 0.81 4.19
CA VAL A 134 9.53 -0.12 4.40
C VAL A 134 10.24 -0.36 3.06
N GLN A 135 11.55 -0.14 3.02
CA GLN A 135 12.38 -0.44 1.86
C GLN A 135 13.24 -1.69 2.12
N ARG A 136 13.34 -2.59 1.13
CA ARG A 136 14.24 -3.74 1.12
C ARG A 136 14.87 -3.88 -0.27
N GLY A 137 16.10 -3.42 -0.42
CA GLY A 137 16.76 -3.35 -1.73
C GLY A 137 15.98 -2.45 -2.69
N THR A 138 15.56 -3.01 -3.82
CA THR A 138 14.75 -2.36 -4.87
C THR A 138 13.24 -2.47 -4.62
N SER A 139 12.81 -3.04 -3.48
CA SER A 139 11.40 -3.19 -3.12
C SER A 139 10.98 -2.13 -2.09
N TYR A 140 9.89 -1.43 -2.38
CA TYR A 140 9.28 -0.40 -1.55
C TYR A 140 7.86 -0.82 -1.18
N THR A 141 7.57 -0.87 0.12
CA THR A 141 6.24 -1.25 0.62
C THR A 141 5.66 -0.14 1.48
N TRP A 142 4.53 0.41 1.06
CA TRP A 142 3.74 1.37 1.82
C TRP A 142 2.53 0.68 2.43
N THR A 143 2.34 0.84 3.74
CA THR A 143 1.18 0.29 4.46
C THR A 143 0.36 1.42 5.05
N SER A 144 -0.95 1.37 4.82
CA SER A 144 -1.90 2.35 5.34
C SER A 144 -1.87 2.40 6.86
N SER A 145 -1.80 3.60 7.43
CA SER A 145 -1.98 3.81 8.88
C SER A 145 -3.46 3.78 9.29
N VAL A 146 -4.36 4.11 8.36
CA VAL A 146 -5.82 4.04 8.54
C VAL A 146 -6.48 3.31 7.37
N PRO A 147 -7.64 2.66 7.58
CA PRO A 147 -8.40 2.08 6.48
C PRO A 147 -8.87 3.14 5.49
N LEU A 148 -8.79 2.84 4.19
CA LEU A 148 -9.44 3.62 3.15
C LEU A 148 -10.95 3.37 3.21
N ALA A 149 -11.75 4.44 3.29
CA ALA A 149 -13.20 4.34 3.39
C ALA A 149 -13.84 3.61 2.20
N ALA A 150 -15.07 3.11 2.40
CA ALA A 150 -15.85 2.44 1.35
C ALA A 150 -16.05 3.37 0.15
N GLY A 151 -15.91 2.85 -1.07
CA GLY A 151 -16.06 3.60 -2.33
C GLY A 151 -15.04 4.72 -2.54
N SER A 152 -14.04 4.86 -1.67
CA SER A 152 -13.09 5.97 -1.69
C SER A 152 -11.83 5.65 -2.48
N THR A 153 -11.11 6.70 -2.86
CA THR A 153 -9.86 6.61 -3.60
C THR A 153 -8.77 7.39 -2.87
N GLY A 154 -7.55 6.85 -2.87
CA GLY A 154 -6.34 7.52 -2.38
C GLY A 154 -5.27 7.58 -3.46
N SER A 155 -4.50 8.66 -3.49
CA SER A 155 -3.37 8.81 -4.42
C SER A 155 -2.06 8.74 -3.65
N LEU A 156 -1.33 7.63 -3.80
CA LEU A 156 0.04 7.50 -3.30
C LEU A 156 1.00 7.96 -4.39
N ARG A 157 1.70 9.06 -4.14
CA ARG A 157 2.71 9.62 -5.03
C ARG A 157 4.10 9.38 -4.51
N PHE A 158 5.03 9.28 -5.43
CA PHE A 158 6.44 9.11 -5.12
C PHE A 158 7.32 9.73 -6.19
N HIS A 159 8.47 10.23 -5.75
CA HIS A 159 9.52 10.75 -6.60
C HIS A 159 10.71 9.80 -6.55
N PHE A 160 11.07 9.24 -7.69
CA PHE A 160 12.24 8.39 -7.85
C PHE A 160 13.30 9.07 -8.70
N GLN A 161 14.55 8.94 -8.30
CA GLN A 161 15.68 9.08 -9.21
C GLN A 161 15.82 7.79 -10.03
N LEU A 162 16.01 7.95 -11.34
CA LEU A 162 16.19 6.84 -12.28
C LEU A 162 17.55 6.18 -12.08
N SER A 163 17.57 4.86 -12.23
CA SER A 163 18.79 4.07 -12.38
C SER A 163 18.73 3.42 -13.76
N GLY A 164 19.03 4.23 -14.80
CA GLY A 164 18.83 3.83 -16.20
C GLY A 164 17.43 4.12 -16.74
N SER A 165 16.98 3.35 -17.73
CA SER A 165 15.77 3.65 -18.54
C SER A 165 14.56 2.74 -18.28
N ALA A 166 14.62 1.87 -17.26
CA ALA A 166 13.55 0.91 -16.99
C ALA A 166 12.44 1.52 -16.11
N GLY A 167 11.18 1.18 -16.41
CA GLY A 167 10.04 1.43 -15.51
C GLY A 167 10.03 0.47 -14.30
N PRO A 168 9.00 0.50 -13.45
CA PRO A 168 8.88 -0.46 -12.35
C PRO A 168 8.81 -1.91 -12.87
N GLU A 169 9.55 -2.78 -12.21
CA GLU A 169 9.57 -4.22 -12.46
C GLU A 169 8.27 -4.88 -11.99
N GLY A 170 7.57 -4.26 -11.05
CA GLY A 170 6.28 -4.72 -10.57
C GLY A 170 5.62 -3.72 -9.63
N CYS A 171 4.29 -3.73 -9.63
CA CYS A 171 3.44 -2.99 -8.72
C CYS A 171 2.30 -3.89 -8.27
N THR A 172 2.02 -3.92 -6.96
CA THR A 172 0.85 -4.61 -6.42
C THR A 172 0.17 -3.80 -5.32
N VAL A 173 -1.15 -3.92 -5.22
CA VAL A 173 -1.96 -3.45 -4.09
C VAL A 173 -2.61 -4.66 -3.43
N ASN A 174 -2.35 -4.85 -2.14
CA ASN A 174 -2.80 -6.02 -1.37
C ASN A 174 -2.47 -7.36 -2.06
N GLY A 175 -1.32 -7.42 -2.73
CA GLY A 175 -0.85 -8.59 -3.49
C GLY A 175 -1.46 -8.74 -4.89
N SER A 176 -2.45 -7.93 -5.27
CA SER A 176 -2.99 -7.90 -6.63
C SER A 176 -2.18 -6.96 -7.51
N ALA A 177 -1.87 -7.35 -8.75
CA ALA A 177 -1.12 -6.50 -9.67
C ALA A 177 -1.84 -5.16 -9.92
N CYS A 178 -1.06 -4.08 -10.01
CA CYS A 178 -1.60 -2.79 -10.44
C CYS A 178 -1.95 -2.86 -11.93
N GLY A 179 -3.07 -2.24 -12.30
CA GLY A 179 -3.44 -1.99 -13.70
C GLY A 179 -2.75 -0.78 -14.30
#